data_AF-A0A5K1AAT7-F1
#
_entry.id   AF-A0A5K1AAT7-F1
#
_cell.length_a   1.000
_cell.length_b   1.000
_cell.length_c   1.000
_cell.angle_alpha   90.00
_cell.angle_beta   90.00
_cell.angle_gamma   90.00
#
_symmetry.space_group_name_H-M   'P 1'
#
loop_
_entity.id
_entity.type
_entity.pdbx_description
1 polymer ?
#
loop_
_entity_poly.entity_id
_entity_poly.type
_entity_poly.pdbx_seq_one_letter_code
_entity_poly.pdbx_strand_id
1 'polypeptide(L)' 'GPEATLSPASKISKDGYCHTAARAFTLHELSSATNNFSADCLLNTGDHYRLYKGVLENTNQ' A
#
# COMPACT_ATOMS: atom_id res chain seq x y z
N GLY A 1 -13.00 -23.45 1.77
CA GLY A 1 -12.37 -22.20 2.23
C GLY A 1 -12.47 -21.19 1.13
N PRO A 2 -12.89 -19.94 1.40
CA PRO A 2 -12.96 -18.94 0.35
C PRO A 2 -11.63 -18.22 0.20
N GLU A 3 -10.96 -18.49 -0.92
CA GLU A 3 -9.92 -17.63 -1.48
C GLU A 3 -10.55 -16.26 -1.80
N ALA A 4 -10.16 -15.22 -1.05
CA ALA A 4 -10.62 -13.87 -1.31
C ALA A 4 -9.79 -13.27 -2.45
N THR A 5 -10.21 -13.51 -3.70
CA THR A 5 -9.72 -12.79 -4.87
C THR A 5 -10.21 -11.33 -4.77
N LEU A 6 -9.39 -10.44 -4.19
CA LEU A 6 -9.64 -9.00 -4.19
C LEU A 6 -9.54 -8.47 -5.63
N SER A 7 -10.68 -8.42 -6.32
CA SER A 7 -10.81 -7.71 -7.59
C SER A 7 -10.85 -6.20 -7.34
N PRO A 8 -10.07 -5.35 -8.04
CA PRO A 8 -10.21 -3.91 -7.92
C PRO A 8 -11.46 -3.47 -8.69
N ALA A 9 -12.62 -3.56 -8.05
CA ALA A 9 -13.87 -3.08 -8.62
C ALA A 9 -14.17 -1.66 -8.13
N SER A 10 -13.50 -0.66 -8.71
CA SER A 10 -13.98 0.73 -8.63
C SER A 10 -15.08 0.93 -9.67
N LYS A 11 -16.35 0.84 -9.24
CA LYS A 11 -17.50 1.31 -10.03
C LYS A 11 -17.64 2.81 -9.81
N ILE A 12 -17.58 3.58 -10.88
CA ILE A 12 -17.72 5.05 -10.85
C ILE A 12 -19.21 5.37 -11.06
N SER A 13 -19.86 5.91 -10.02
CA SER A 13 -21.24 6.41 -10.11
C SER A 13 -21.26 7.80 -10.73
N LYS A 14 -22.11 7.99 -11.75
CA LYS A 14 -22.62 9.30 -12.15
C LYS A 14 -23.59 9.71 -11.04
N ASP A 15 -23.28 10.78 -10.31
CA ASP A 15 -24.09 11.51 -9.28
C ASP A 15 -23.21 11.77 -8.03
N GLY A 16 -22.67 12.99 -7.86
CA GLY A 16 -22.08 13.47 -6.60
C GLY A 16 -20.69 12.94 -6.21
N TYR A 17 -19.66 13.37 -6.95
CA TYR A 17 -18.20 13.28 -6.71
C TYR A 17 -17.70 12.63 -5.39
N CYS A 18 -17.09 11.45 -5.50
CA CYS A 18 -15.95 11.02 -4.68
C CYS A 18 -14.93 10.30 -5.57
N HIS A 19 -14.22 11.09 -6.40
CA HIS A 19 -13.06 10.61 -7.13
C HIS A 19 -11.85 10.60 -6.19
N THR A 20 -11.72 9.58 -5.35
CA THR A 20 -10.41 9.25 -4.80
C THR A 20 -10.32 7.74 -4.69
N ALA A 21 -10.01 7.10 -5.81
CA ALA A 21 -9.52 5.74 -5.75
C ALA A 21 -8.20 5.74 -4.94
N ALA A 22 -8.11 4.88 -3.93
CA ALA A 22 -6.85 4.70 -3.21
C ALA A 22 -5.78 4.15 -4.17
N ARG A 23 -4.55 4.67 -4.09
CA ARG A 23 -3.41 4.09 -4.81
C ARG A 23 -3.09 2.72 -4.20
N ALA A 24 -3.08 1.69 -5.02
CA ALA A 24 -2.52 0.40 -4.65
C ALA A 24 -1.00 0.42 -4.84
N PHE A 25 -0.25 -0.02 -3.83
CA PHE A 25 1.19 -0.21 -3.92
C PHE A 25 1.51 -1.68 -4.10
N THR A 26 2.48 -1.98 -4.95
CA THR A 26 3.05 -3.32 -5.09
C THR A 26 3.97 -3.62 -3.91
N LEU A 27 4.15 -4.91 -3.61
CA LEU A 27 5.13 -5.33 -2.60
C LEU A 27 6.54 -4.86 -2.95
N HIS A 28 6.88 -4.82 -4.24
CA HIS A 28 8.18 -4.35 -4.70
C HIS A 28 8.41 -2.87 -4.35
N GLU A 29 7.43 -1.99 -4.59
CA GLU A 29 7.50 -0.58 -4.19
C GLU A 29 7.71 -0.41 -2.68
N LEU A 30 6.95 -1.17 -1.87
CA LEU A 30 7.10 -1.14 -0.41
C LEU A 30 8.46 -1.67 0.05
N SER A 31 8.95 -2.74 -0.58
CA SER A 31 10.27 -3.30 -0.28
C SER A 31 11.38 -2.30 -0.62
N SER A 32 11.34 -1.65 -1.78
CA SER A 32 12.33 -0.66 -2.17
C SER A 32 12.31 0.54 -1.21
N ALA A 33 11.11 1.05 -0.91
CA ALA A 33 10.94 2.21 -0.04
C ALA A 33 11.50 2.00 1.38
N THR A 34 11.50 0.76 1.87
CA THR A 34 11.90 0.41 3.24
C THR A 34 13.29 -0.24 3.32
N ASN A 35 14.09 -0.20 2.25
CA ASN A 35 15.36 -0.93 2.13
C ASN A 35 15.17 -2.43 2.45
N ASN A 36 14.21 -3.03 1.76
CA ASN A 36 13.75 -4.41 1.92
C ASN A 36 13.33 -4.76 3.36
N PHE A 37 12.52 -3.89 3.98
CA PHE A 37 12.07 -4.03 5.37
C PHE A 37 13.21 -4.16 6.40
N SER A 38 14.34 -3.46 6.16
CA SER A 38 15.50 -3.48 7.05
C SER A 38 15.14 -3.03 8.47
N ALA A 39 15.86 -3.58 9.46
CA ALA A 39 15.74 -3.17 10.87
C ALA A 39 16.05 -1.67 11.08
N ASP A 40 16.89 -1.08 10.24
CA ASP A 40 17.22 0.37 10.29
C ASP A 40 16.01 1.27 9.95
N CYS A 41 15.01 0.68 9.27
CA CYS A 41 13.76 1.32 8.92
C CYS A 41 12.64 1.01 9.91
N LEU A 42 12.83 0.09 10.86
CA LEU A 42 11.81 -0.29 11.83
C LEU A 42 11.65 0.81 12.87
N LEU A 43 10.41 1.30 13.01
CA LEU A 43 10.04 2.32 13.98
C LEU A 43 9.41 1.70 15.23
N ASN A 44 8.55 0.70 15.04
CA ASN A 44 7.82 0.07 16.13
C ASN A 44 7.33 -1.33 15.73
N THR A 45 7.09 -2.17 16.73
CA THR A 45 6.51 -3.50 16.59
C THR A 45 5.38 -3.68 17.58
N GLY A 46 4.24 -4.16 17.10
CA GLY A 46 3.18 -4.72 17.92
C GLY A 46 3.01 -6.20 17.64
N ASP A 47 2.04 -6.81 18.31
CA ASP A 47 1.75 -8.24 18.16
C ASP A 47 1.36 -8.61 16.72
N HIS A 48 0.65 -7.71 16.04
CA HIS A 48 0.14 -7.92 14.68
C HIS A 48 0.82 -7.07 13.60
N TYR A 49 1.67 -6.13 13.98
CA TYR A 49 2.17 -5.12 13.04
C TYR A 49 3.64 -4.79 13.25
N ARG A 50 4.26 -4.33 12.17
CA ARG A 50 5.57 -3.70 12.18
C ARG A 50 5.46 -2.40 11.40
N LEU A 51 5.85 -1.31 12.04
CA LEU A 51 5.84 0.02 11.45
C LEU A 51 7.23 0.33 10.91
N TYR A 52 7.33 0.59 9.61
CA TYR A 52 8.58 0.94 8.95
C TYR A 52 8.49 2.36 8.39
N LYS A 53 9.59 3.11 8.46
CA LYS A 53 9.79 4.31 7.63
C LYS A 53 10.21 3.88 6.23
N GLY A 54 9.72 4.58 5.22
CA GLY A 54 10.18 4.38 3.86
C GLY A 54 9.92 5.60 3.00
N VAL A 55 10.68 5.72 1.91
CA VAL A 55 10.54 6.78 0.92
C VAL A 55 10.10 6.14 -0.39
N LEU A 56 8.89 6.46 -0.84
CA LEU A 56 8.46 6.11 -2.19
C LEU A 56 9.17 7.05 -3.15
N GLU A 57 10.05 6.51 -3.98
CA GLU A 57 10.59 7.25 -5.11
C GLU A 57 9.43 7.68 -6.01
N ASN A 58 9.43 8.93 -6.47
CA ASN A 58 8.42 9.40 -7.40
C ASN A 58 8.56 8.61 -8.71
N THR A 59 7.80 7.52 -8.82
CA THR A 59 7.48 6.93 -10.11
C THR A 59 6.56 7.93 -10.80
N ASN A 60 7.13 8.68 -11.74
CA ASN A 60 6.42 9.66 -12.57
C ASN A 60 5.37 8.89 -13.41
N GLN A 61 4.18 8.66 -12.83
CA GLN A 61 3.00 8.17 -13.55
C GLN A 61 2.40 9.28 -14.41
#